data_AF-A0A2T5C473-F1
#
_entry.id   AF-A0A2T5C473-F1
#
_cell.length_a   1.000
_cell.length_b   1.000
_cell.length_c   1.000
_cell.angle_alpha   90.00
_cell.angle_beta   90.00
_cell.angle_gamma   90.00
#
_symmetry.space_group_name_H-M   'P 1'
#
loop_
_entity.id
_entity.type
_entity.pdbx_description
1 polymer ?
#
loop_
_entity_poly.entity_id
_entity_poly.type
_entity_poly.pdbx_seq_one_letter_code
_entity_poly.pdbx_strand_id
1 'polypeptide(L)'
;MKIRFYLGALVAILLASCQSATRQLTPETYRAVFDAQDQQEIPFLFKVKSATSLEIYNGDEVIVVDEISYSNDSVTIQLPVFDSFIKARIDAGGRLEGYYSKPGASYKVPFRAVVGDHRFTVAAEPTVDITGDWQVLFGKDSTDQTSWAKGSFEQDGSRVTGTFRTPTGDYRFLEGVMDGNQLKLSAFDGVHLFLFTATVADSSLNGTFYSKNSWKESFSGVRNERFELPDPESLTTLKEGYESISFSFPDEHGALVSLSDEQFKDKVVVVQIMGSWCPNCLDETRYFASYARTHANQPLAFVGLAFEYAKTDSACFAAIARLKQNVGVDYPILLAMNGTENRKEASAKIPGLSRIMSYPTSIIIDKQGHVRRIHTGFDGPATGDKYTAYQTRFDHFIQKLMAE
;
A
#
# COMPACT_ATOMS: atom_id res chain seq x y z
N MET A 1 -50.79 -24.70 -41.57
CA MET A 1 -49.76 -23.66 -41.81
C MET A 1 -49.80 -22.48 -40.81
N LYS A 2 -50.95 -22.15 -40.19
CA LYS A 2 -51.06 -21.02 -39.23
C LYS A 2 -50.48 -21.30 -37.82
N ILE A 3 -50.52 -22.54 -37.32
CA ILE A 3 -50.01 -22.89 -35.97
C ILE A 3 -48.48 -22.80 -35.84
N ARG A 4 -47.74 -23.06 -36.92
CA ARG A 4 -46.26 -22.94 -36.94
C ARG A 4 -45.77 -21.48 -36.82
N PHE A 5 -46.57 -20.51 -37.26
CA PHE A 5 -46.26 -19.09 -37.12
C PHE A 5 -46.42 -18.59 -35.68
N TYR A 6 -47.43 -19.07 -34.95
CA TYR A 6 -47.65 -18.69 -33.54
C TYR A 6 -46.60 -19.29 -32.59
N LEU A 7 -46.10 -20.50 -32.88
CA LEU A 7 -45.03 -21.11 -32.08
C LEU A 7 -43.68 -20.40 -32.28
N GLY A 8 -43.39 -19.93 -33.50
CA GLY A 8 -42.20 -19.11 -33.79
C GLY A 8 -42.25 -17.73 -33.12
N ALA A 9 -43.42 -17.09 -33.08
CA ALA A 9 -43.62 -15.81 -32.40
C ALA A 9 -43.52 -15.93 -30.86
N LEU A 10 -43.97 -17.03 -30.26
CA LEU A 10 -43.87 -17.25 -28.82
C LEU A 10 -42.41 -17.50 -28.35
N VAL A 11 -41.61 -18.20 -29.18
CA VAL A 11 -40.18 -18.41 -28.92
C VAL A 11 -39.37 -17.12 -29.09
N ALA A 12 -39.74 -16.24 -30.02
CA ALA A 12 -39.12 -14.92 -30.17
C ALA A 12 -39.41 -13.97 -29.00
N ILE A 13 -40.60 -14.06 -28.38
CA ILE A 13 -40.96 -13.25 -27.20
C ILE A 13 -40.27 -13.75 -25.92
N LEU A 14 -40.05 -15.06 -25.79
CA LEU A 14 -39.30 -15.64 -24.66
C LEU A 14 -37.80 -15.33 -24.71
N LEU A 15 -37.21 -15.15 -25.90
CA LEU A 15 -35.81 -14.75 -26.07
C LEU A 15 -35.59 -13.24 -25.87
N ALA A 16 -36.62 -12.41 -26.05
CA ALA A 16 -36.55 -10.96 -25.80
C ALA A 16 -36.72 -10.59 -24.31
N SER A 17 -37.21 -11.51 -23.46
CA SER A 17 -37.54 -11.24 -22.06
C SER A 17 -36.39 -11.49 -21.06
N CYS A 18 -35.19 -11.84 -21.55
CA CYS A 18 -34.00 -12.06 -20.71
C CYS A 18 -32.91 -10.99 -20.93
N GLN A 19 -33.29 -9.74 -21.20
CA GLN A 19 -32.39 -8.60 -20.99
C GLN A 19 -32.55 -8.13 -19.55
N SER A 20 -31.86 -8.80 -18.63
CA SER A 20 -31.67 -8.28 -17.27
C SER A 20 -30.93 -6.94 -17.40
N ALA A 21 -31.58 -5.83 -17.06
CA ALA A 21 -30.96 -4.52 -17.07
C ALA A 21 -29.65 -4.57 -16.24
N THR A 22 -28.54 -4.12 -16.84
CA THR A 22 -27.26 -4.07 -16.15
C THR A 22 -27.38 -3.14 -14.95
N ARG A 23 -27.16 -3.66 -13.74
CA ARG A 23 -27.15 -2.84 -12.54
C ARG A 23 -25.79 -2.16 -12.43
N GLN A 24 -25.81 -0.88 -12.13
CA GLN A 24 -24.63 -0.05 -11.98
C GLN A 24 -24.61 0.60 -10.61
N LEU A 25 -23.42 1.02 -10.18
CA LEU A 25 -23.26 1.80 -8.96
C LEU A 25 -23.97 3.15 -9.12
N THR A 26 -24.70 3.58 -8.09
CA THR A 26 -25.33 4.90 -8.03
C THR A 26 -24.37 5.92 -7.39
N PRO A 27 -24.38 7.21 -7.80
CA PRO A 27 -23.54 8.26 -7.22
C PRO A 27 -23.83 8.59 -5.74
N GLU A 28 -23.51 7.65 -4.86
CA GLU A 28 -23.73 7.69 -3.42
C GLU A 28 -22.42 7.45 -2.67
N THR A 29 -22.42 7.78 -1.37
CA THR A 29 -21.38 7.33 -0.45
C THR A 29 -21.78 5.98 0.12
N TYR A 30 -20.85 5.04 0.10
CA TYR A 30 -21.03 3.69 0.62
C TYR A 30 -20.14 3.46 1.83
N ARG A 31 -20.75 2.91 2.88
CA ARG A 31 -20.02 2.22 3.95
C ARG A 31 -19.76 0.80 3.50
N ALA A 32 -18.51 0.52 3.21
CA ALA A 32 -18.01 -0.79 2.86
C ALA A 32 -17.38 -1.47 4.07
N VAL A 33 -17.42 -2.79 4.09
CA VAL A 33 -16.75 -3.63 5.09
C VAL A 33 -16.13 -4.86 4.45
N PHE A 34 -14.97 -5.24 4.99
CA PHE A 34 -14.45 -6.59 4.86
C PHE A 34 -14.65 -7.38 6.14
N ASP A 35 -14.80 -8.69 6.04
CA ASP A 35 -14.80 -9.56 7.21
C ASP A 35 -13.36 -9.68 7.76
N ALA A 36 -13.24 -9.58 9.08
CA ALA A 36 -12.05 -9.91 9.85
C ALA A 36 -12.31 -11.12 10.77
N GLN A 37 -11.26 -11.57 11.48
CA GLN A 37 -11.43 -12.57 12.53
C GLN A 37 -12.29 -12.03 13.69
N ASP A 38 -12.74 -12.91 14.57
CA ASP A 38 -13.55 -12.58 15.76
C ASP A 38 -14.84 -11.81 15.45
N GLN A 39 -15.44 -12.10 14.29
CA GLN A 39 -16.66 -11.42 13.78
C GLN A 39 -16.49 -9.89 13.69
N GLN A 40 -15.26 -9.41 13.59
CA GLN A 40 -14.98 -8.00 13.37
C GLN A 40 -15.20 -7.65 11.90
N GLU A 41 -15.45 -6.36 11.67
CA GLU A 41 -15.55 -5.77 10.33
C GLU A 41 -14.45 -4.74 10.15
N ILE A 42 -13.87 -4.68 8.96
CA ILE A 42 -12.89 -3.67 8.55
C ILE A 42 -13.62 -2.64 7.68
N PRO A 43 -14.12 -1.53 8.26
CA PRO A 43 -14.90 -0.57 7.50
C PRO A 43 -14.03 0.39 6.71
N PHE A 44 -14.53 0.81 5.56
CA PHE A 44 -14.01 1.96 4.85
C PHE A 44 -15.13 2.67 4.09
N LEU A 45 -14.86 3.90 3.68
CA LEU A 45 -15.79 4.69 2.89
C LEU A 45 -15.30 4.78 1.46
N PHE A 46 -16.23 4.64 0.51
CA PHE A 46 -15.99 5.06 -0.85
C PHE A 46 -17.18 5.87 -1.38
N LYS A 47 -16.91 6.83 -2.25
CA LYS A 47 -17.91 7.65 -2.92
C LYS A 47 -17.90 7.36 -4.40
N VAL A 48 -19.04 6.96 -4.93
CA VAL A 48 -19.21 6.75 -6.37
C VAL A 48 -19.35 8.12 -7.03
N LYS A 49 -18.46 8.43 -7.96
CA LYS A 49 -18.48 9.68 -8.73
C LYS A 49 -19.24 9.51 -10.04
N SER A 50 -19.12 8.35 -10.66
CA SER A 50 -19.87 7.94 -11.84
C SER A 50 -19.92 6.41 -11.91
N ALA A 51 -20.63 5.85 -12.90
CA ALA A 51 -20.64 4.40 -13.10
C ALA A 51 -19.23 3.81 -13.28
N THR A 52 -18.26 4.58 -13.77
CA THR A 52 -16.90 4.12 -14.04
C THR A 52 -15.85 4.74 -13.13
N SER A 53 -16.23 5.48 -12.07
CA SER A 53 -15.27 6.09 -11.17
C SER A 53 -15.78 6.21 -9.73
N LEU A 54 -14.91 5.92 -8.77
CA LEU A 54 -15.14 6.11 -7.34
C LEU A 54 -13.87 6.62 -6.64
N GLU A 55 -14.06 7.17 -5.44
CA GLU A 55 -13.00 7.62 -4.53
C GLU A 55 -13.07 6.79 -3.24
N ILE A 56 -11.98 6.16 -2.83
CA ILE A 56 -11.82 5.52 -1.51
C ILE A 56 -11.14 6.53 -0.57
N TYR A 57 -11.60 6.62 0.67
CA TYR A 57 -11.07 7.58 1.65
C TYR A 57 -10.37 6.87 2.81
N ASN A 58 -9.21 7.39 3.22
CA ASN A 58 -8.51 7.03 4.46
C ASN A 58 -7.96 8.32 5.09
N GLY A 59 -8.74 8.98 5.96
CA GLY A 59 -8.34 10.30 6.47
C GLY A 59 -8.11 11.28 5.32
N ASP A 60 -6.89 11.82 5.21
CA ASP A 60 -6.50 12.77 4.16
C ASP A 60 -6.17 12.11 2.82
N GLU A 61 -6.02 10.78 2.78
CA GLU A 61 -5.77 10.05 1.54
C GLU A 61 -7.07 9.82 0.77
N VAL A 62 -7.03 10.19 -0.52
CA VAL A 62 -8.07 9.89 -1.50
C VAL A 62 -7.47 9.02 -2.60
N ILE A 63 -8.01 7.81 -2.76
CA ILE A 63 -7.62 6.88 -3.81
C ILE A 63 -8.68 6.91 -4.90
N VAL A 64 -8.31 7.41 -6.07
CA VAL A 64 -9.18 7.42 -7.25
C VAL A 64 -9.14 6.05 -7.92
N VAL A 65 -10.31 5.49 -8.19
CA VAL A 65 -10.49 4.26 -8.93
C VAL A 65 -11.33 4.55 -10.17
N ASP A 66 -10.78 4.27 -11.35
CA ASP A 66 -11.38 4.54 -12.66
C ASP A 66 -11.50 3.27 -13.55
N GLU A 67 -11.07 2.12 -13.04
CA GLU A 67 -11.21 0.82 -13.69
C GLU A 67 -12.39 0.03 -13.07
N ILE A 68 -13.61 0.34 -13.52
CA ILE A 68 -14.84 -0.34 -13.07
C ILE A 68 -15.55 -0.96 -14.27
N SER A 69 -15.87 -2.25 -14.16
CA SER A 69 -16.60 -3.00 -15.21
C SER A 69 -17.83 -3.70 -14.65
N TYR A 70 -18.83 -3.89 -15.52
CA TYR A 70 -20.11 -4.49 -15.17
C TYR A 70 -20.44 -5.69 -16.07
N SER A 71 -21.10 -6.68 -15.48
CA SER A 71 -21.67 -7.83 -16.18
C SER A 71 -22.96 -8.24 -15.48
N ASN A 72 -24.11 -7.99 -16.11
CA ASN A 72 -25.44 -8.17 -15.51
C ASN A 72 -25.61 -7.40 -14.20
N ASP A 73 -25.72 -8.10 -13.06
CA ASP A 73 -25.80 -7.54 -11.72
C ASP A 73 -24.45 -7.57 -10.99
N SER A 74 -23.34 -7.89 -11.67
CA SER A 74 -22.01 -7.93 -11.08
C SER A 74 -21.18 -6.71 -11.46
N VAL A 75 -20.47 -6.14 -10.48
CA VAL A 75 -19.45 -5.11 -10.64
C VAL A 75 -18.08 -5.68 -10.29
N THR A 76 -17.06 -5.33 -11.07
CA THR A 76 -15.65 -5.53 -10.74
C THR A 76 -14.97 -4.18 -10.65
N ILE A 77 -14.42 -3.86 -9.48
CA ILE A 77 -13.68 -2.64 -9.16
C ILE A 77 -12.20 -3.04 -9.10
N GLN A 78 -11.43 -2.72 -10.14
CA GLN A 78 -10.00 -2.98 -10.18
C GLN A 78 -9.27 -1.82 -9.47
N LEU A 79 -8.47 -2.13 -8.45
CA LEU A 79 -7.83 -1.09 -7.64
C LEU A 79 -6.61 -0.52 -8.36
N PRO A 80 -6.31 0.78 -8.18
CA PRO A 80 -5.20 1.44 -8.86
C PRO A 80 -3.87 0.89 -8.34
N VAL A 81 -2.83 0.96 -9.19
CA VAL A 81 -1.46 0.52 -8.93
C VAL A 81 -1.30 -0.99 -8.70
N PHE A 82 -2.02 -1.56 -7.74
CA PHE A 82 -1.95 -2.96 -7.36
C PHE A 82 -2.82 -3.83 -8.28
N ASP A 83 -2.58 -5.15 -8.27
CA ASP A 83 -3.31 -6.13 -9.07
C ASP A 83 -4.62 -6.60 -8.41
N SER A 84 -4.94 -6.08 -7.22
CA SER A 84 -6.12 -6.45 -6.44
C SER A 84 -7.42 -5.87 -6.97
N PHE A 85 -8.53 -6.55 -6.70
CA PHE A 85 -9.86 -6.16 -7.14
C PHE A 85 -10.93 -6.52 -6.12
N ILE A 86 -12.05 -5.80 -6.18
CA ILE A 86 -13.31 -6.16 -5.52
C ILE A 86 -14.28 -6.64 -6.60
N LYS A 87 -14.87 -7.81 -6.40
CA LYS A 87 -15.96 -8.31 -7.26
C LYS A 87 -17.20 -8.52 -6.41
N ALA A 88 -18.30 -7.84 -6.77
CA ALA A 88 -19.54 -7.88 -6.02
C ALA A 88 -20.77 -8.01 -6.93
N ARG A 89 -21.86 -8.55 -6.37
CA ARG A 89 -23.21 -8.48 -6.91
C ARG A 89 -23.90 -7.23 -6.34
N ILE A 90 -24.63 -6.52 -7.18
CA ILE A 90 -25.51 -5.41 -6.83
C ILE A 90 -26.95 -5.93 -6.74
N ASP A 91 -27.54 -5.88 -5.55
CA ASP A 91 -28.93 -6.29 -5.35
C ASP A 91 -29.93 -5.22 -5.83
N ALA A 92 -31.24 -5.52 -5.73
CA ALA A 92 -32.30 -4.59 -6.14
C ALA A 92 -32.37 -3.30 -5.30
N GLY A 93 -31.81 -3.31 -4.08
CA GLY A 93 -31.72 -2.15 -3.20
C GLY A 93 -30.38 -1.41 -3.28
N GLY A 94 -29.50 -1.79 -4.22
CA GLY A 94 -28.19 -1.17 -4.39
C GLY A 94 -27.14 -1.64 -3.37
N ARG A 95 -27.40 -2.69 -2.60
CA ARG A 95 -26.40 -3.28 -1.69
C ARG A 95 -25.41 -4.13 -2.48
N LEU A 96 -24.15 -4.07 -2.06
CA LEU A 96 -23.08 -4.84 -2.67
C LEU A 96 -22.71 -6.01 -1.76
N GLU A 97 -22.55 -7.19 -2.36
CA GLU A 97 -22.08 -8.38 -1.67
C GLU A 97 -21.14 -9.18 -2.58
N GLY A 98 -19.98 -9.54 -2.08
CA GLY A 98 -18.97 -10.24 -2.86
C GLY A 98 -17.67 -10.45 -2.12
N TYR A 99 -16.55 -10.21 -2.80
CA TYR A 99 -15.23 -10.43 -2.22
C TYR A 99 -14.15 -9.53 -2.80
N TYR A 100 -13.11 -9.31 -1.99
CA TYR A 100 -11.80 -8.81 -2.40
C TYR A 100 -10.84 -9.98 -2.66
N SER A 101 -10.01 -9.87 -3.69
CA SER A 101 -8.93 -10.81 -4.00
C SER A 101 -7.89 -10.18 -4.93
N LYS A 102 -6.90 -10.97 -5.36
CA LYS A 102 -5.94 -10.60 -6.41
C LYS A 102 -5.66 -11.79 -7.34
N PRO A 103 -5.17 -11.59 -8.58
CA PRO A 103 -4.82 -12.66 -9.50
C PRO A 103 -3.95 -13.74 -8.84
N GLY A 104 -4.35 -15.01 -9.02
CA GLY A 104 -3.61 -16.16 -8.48
C GLY A 104 -3.68 -16.34 -6.96
N ALA A 105 -4.37 -15.47 -6.22
CA ALA A 105 -4.60 -15.68 -4.79
C ALA A 105 -5.53 -16.87 -4.55
N SER A 106 -5.15 -17.72 -3.58
CA SER A 106 -6.03 -18.79 -3.07
C SER A 106 -7.10 -18.28 -2.10
N TYR A 107 -6.99 -17.03 -1.65
CA TYR A 107 -7.88 -16.43 -0.68
C TYR A 107 -8.89 -15.47 -1.31
N LYS A 108 -10.05 -15.35 -0.66
CA LYS A 108 -11.06 -14.33 -0.89
C LYS A 108 -11.48 -13.75 0.45
N VAL A 109 -11.47 -12.42 0.55
CA VAL A 109 -11.96 -11.73 1.74
C VAL A 109 -13.40 -11.29 1.48
N PRO A 110 -14.40 -11.74 2.25
CA PRO A 110 -15.77 -11.32 2.06
C PRO A 110 -15.90 -9.79 2.11
N PHE A 111 -16.72 -9.24 1.22
CA PHE A 111 -16.94 -7.82 1.05
C PHE A 111 -18.43 -7.52 1.03
N ARG A 112 -18.84 -6.49 1.78
CA ARG A 112 -20.21 -5.99 1.80
C ARG A 112 -20.19 -4.47 1.76
N ALA A 113 -21.12 -3.84 1.06
CA ALA A 113 -21.28 -2.40 1.13
C ALA A 113 -22.75 -1.97 1.02
N VAL A 114 -23.09 -0.91 1.75
CA VAL A 114 -24.41 -0.28 1.77
C VAL A 114 -24.25 1.22 1.73
N VAL A 115 -25.27 1.95 1.26
CA VAL A 115 -25.25 3.43 1.33
C VAL A 115 -25.09 3.87 2.78
N GLY A 116 -24.13 4.75 3.03
CA GLY A 116 -23.76 5.22 4.36
C GLY A 116 -22.47 6.04 4.33
N ASP A 117 -22.41 7.04 5.18
CA ASP A 117 -21.35 8.05 5.28
C ASP A 117 -20.55 7.95 6.59
N HIS A 118 -20.94 7.06 7.50
CA HIS A 118 -20.24 6.82 8.76
C HIS A 118 -19.39 5.55 8.69
N ARG A 119 -18.07 5.66 8.87
CA ARG A 119 -17.14 4.52 8.90
C ARG A 119 -17.41 3.62 10.12
N PHE A 120 -17.50 4.24 11.30
CA PHE A 120 -17.81 3.59 12.57
C PHE A 120 -19.02 4.25 13.23
N THR A 121 -19.78 3.47 13.99
CA THR A 121 -20.78 3.99 14.92
C THR A 121 -20.10 4.40 16.22
N VAL A 122 -20.45 5.58 16.72
CA VAL A 122 -20.06 6.10 18.04
C VAL A 122 -21.29 6.06 18.94
N ALA A 123 -21.19 5.39 20.08
CA ALA A 123 -22.28 5.24 21.04
C ALA A 123 -22.08 6.08 22.31
N ALA A 124 -20.83 6.43 22.64
CA ALA A 124 -20.48 7.26 23.78
C ALA A 124 -19.44 8.33 23.41
N GLU A 125 -19.60 9.51 24.01
CA GLU A 125 -18.60 10.58 23.94
C GLU A 125 -17.23 10.08 24.46
N PRO A 126 -16.10 10.51 23.86
CA PRO A 126 -14.78 10.10 24.29
C PRO A 126 -14.53 10.43 25.77
N THR A 127 -14.05 9.44 26.53
CA THR A 127 -13.70 9.62 27.94
C THR A 127 -12.20 9.83 28.17
N VAL A 128 -11.39 9.68 27.11
CA VAL A 128 -9.94 9.83 27.09
C VAL A 128 -9.51 10.43 25.74
N ASP A 129 -8.37 11.13 25.74
CA ASP A 129 -7.77 11.72 24.54
C ASP A 129 -6.55 10.89 24.08
N ILE A 130 -6.60 10.36 22.86
CA ILE A 130 -5.52 9.55 22.27
C ILE A 130 -4.41 10.39 21.63
N THR A 131 -4.62 11.70 21.44
CA THR A 131 -3.70 12.60 20.72
C THR A 131 -2.27 12.48 21.22
N GLY A 132 -1.30 12.41 20.32
CA GLY A 132 0.13 12.37 20.59
C GLY A 132 0.80 11.05 20.27
N ASP A 133 1.99 10.87 20.83
CA ASP A 133 2.92 9.80 20.50
C ASP A 133 2.90 8.65 21.51
N TRP A 134 2.88 7.43 20.99
CA TRP A 134 2.77 6.19 21.73
C TRP A 134 3.90 5.24 21.36
N GLN A 135 4.62 4.74 22.35
CA GLN A 135 5.51 3.60 22.20
C GLN A 135 4.67 2.33 22.23
N VAL A 136 4.66 1.59 21.13
CA VAL A 136 3.78 0.45 20.90
C VAL A 136 4.61 -0.81 20.66
N LEU A 137 4.17 -1.93 21.21
CA LEU A 137 4.71 -3.26 20.97
C LEU A 137 3.62 -4.12 20.31
N PHE A 138 3.88 -4.57 19.08
CA PHE A 138 3.09 -5.59 18.40
C PHE A 138 3.57 -6.98 18.79
N GLY A 139 2.63 -7.87 19.11
CA GLY A 139 2.94 -9.19 19.64
C GLY A 139 3.21 -9.12 21.12
N LYS A 140 2.29 -9.69 21.91
CA LYS A 140 2.45 -9.75 23.37
C LYS A 140 3.77 -10.45 23.72
N ASP A 141 4.55 -9.80 24.57
CA ASP A 141 5.84 -10.30 25.07
C ASP A 141 6.90 -10.52 23.97
N SER A 142 6.75 -9.89 22.79
CA SER A 142 7.76 -9.96 21.74
C SER A 142 9.09 -9.36 22.21
N THR A 143 10.19 -10.05 21.89
CA THR A 143 11.56 -9.58 22.11
C THR A 143 12.23 -9.13 20.82
N ASP A 144 11.53 -9.22 19.69
CA ASP A 144 12.01 -8.77 18.40
C ASP A 144 12.00 -7.25 18.34
N GLN A 145 13.14 -6.64 18.00
CA GLN A 145 13.23 -5.19 17.87
C GLN A 145 12.31 -4.64 16.76
N THR A 146 11.96 -5.48 15.77
CA THR A 146 11.04 -5.12 14.68
C THR A 146 9.58 -5.09 15.11
N SER A 147 9.24 -5.60 16.30
CA SER A 147 7.91 -5.53 16.89
C SER A 147 7.58 -4.16 17.51
N TRP A 148 8.58 -3.31 17.71
CA TRP A 148 8.35 -1.96 18.22
C TRP A 148 7.78 -1.05 17.14
N ALA A 149 6.84 -0.21 17.53
CA ALA A 149 6.25 0.81 16.69
C ALA A 149 6.09 2.12 17.47
N LYS A 150 5.99 3.22 16.73
CA LYS A 150 5.59 4.52 17.23
C LYS A 150 4.22 4.85 16.65
N GLY A 151 3.18 4.84 17.48
CA GLY A 151 1.86 5.34 17.11
C GLY A 151 1.82 6.85 17.25
N SER A 152 1.31 7.56 16.25
CA SER A 152 1.11 9.01 16.28
C SER A 152 -0.32 9.31 15.88
N PHE A 153 -1.10 9.91 16.78
CA PHE A 153 -2.53 10.13 16.60
C PHE A 153 -2.93 11.57 16.84
N GLU A 154 -3.97 12.00 16.13
CA GLU A 154 -4.68 13.25 16.34
C GLU A 154 -6.16 12.95 16.55
N GLN A 155 -6.77 13.60 17.53
CA GLN A 155 -8.18 13.45 17.86
C GLN A 155 -8.92 14.79 17.76
N ASP A 156 -10.06 14.79 17.07
CA ASP A 156 -11.03 15.88 17.04
C ASP A 156 -12.43 15.36 17.40
N GLY A 157 -12.89 15.67 18.62
CA GLY A 157 -14.07 15.03 19.20
C GLY A 157 -13.92 13.51 19.22
N SER A 158 -14.85 12.79 18.61
CA SER A 158 -14.76 11.34 18.43
C SER A 158 -13.91 10.91 17.25
N ARG A 159 -13.55 11.79 16.30
CA ARG A 159 -12.76 11.40 15.12
C ARG A 159 -11.30 11.24 15.50
N VAL A 160 -10.66 10.18 15.00
CA VAL A 160 -9.22 9.93 15.18
C VAL A 160 -8.57 9.66 13.84
N THR A 161 -7.44 10.30 13.60
CA THR A 161 -6.52 10.00 12.50
C THR A 161 -5.13 9.70 13.04
N GLY A 162 -4.33 8.98 12.26
CA GLY A 162 -2.95 8.75 12.61
C GLY A 162 -2.31 7.62 11.85
N THR A 163 -1.20 7.12 12.37
CA THR A 163 -0.50 5.95 11.82
C THR A 163 0.34 5.27 12.89
N PHE A 164 0.84 4.08 12.56
CA PHE A 164 1.93 3.44 13.29
C PHE A 164 3.17 3.40 12.38
N ARG A 165 4.28 3.96 12.86
CA ARG A 165 5.60 3.80 12.26
C ARG A 165 6.27 2.59 12.87
N THR A 166 6.92 1.77 12.05
CA THR A 166 7.77 0.63 12.41
C THR A 166 9.19 0.91 11.92
N PRO A 167 10.21 0.14 12.32
CA PRO A 167 11.58 0.34 11.82
C PRO A 167 11.71 0.26 10.29
N THR A 168 10.72 -0.33 9.60
CA THR A 168 10.77 -0.60 8.16
C THR A 168 9.76 0.19 7.32
N GLY A 169 8.97 1.07 7.94
CA GLY A 169 7.94 1.87 7.27
C GLY A 169 6.72 2.08 8.15
N ASP A 170 5.64 2.59 7.59
CA ASP A 170 4.42 2.96 8.32
C ASP A 170 3.17 2.22 7.83
N TYR A 171 2.11 2.25 8.65
CA TYR A 171 0.80 1.66 8.34
C TYR A 171 -0.15 2.62 7.61
N ARG A 172 0.41 3.63 6.94
CA ARG A 172 -0.29 4.64 6.13
C ARG A 172 -1.41 5.34 6.92
N PHE A 173 -2.34 5.94 6.19
CA PHE A 173 -3.39 6.79 6.72
C PHE A 173 -4.45 5.94 7.44
N LEU A 174 -4.42 5.91 8.78
CA LEU A 174 -5.47 5.30 9.58
C LEU A 174 -6.53 6.35 9.93
N GLU A 175 -7.79 5.95 9.84
CA GLU A 175 -8.92 6.78 10.26
C GLU A 175 -9.93 5.95 11.04
N GLY A 176 -10.52 6.57 12.06
CA GLY A 176 -11.64 6.00 12.77
C GLY A 176 -12.10 6.88 13.93
N VAL A 177 -12.40 6.26 15.06
CA VAL A 177 -13.09 6.92 16.17
C VAL A 177 -12.60 6.52 17.55
N MET A 178 -12.77 7.43 18.51
CA MET A 178 -12.93 7.15 19.94
C MET A 178 -14.41 7.01 20.29
N ASP A 179 -14.79 5.84 20.82
CA ASP A 179 -16.13 5.51 21.29
C ASP A 179 -16.05 5.19 22.79
N GLY A 180 -16.33 6.20 23.64
CA GLY A 180 -15.94 6.15 25.05
C GLY A 180 -14.42 6.06 25.22
N ASN A 181 -13.94 4.93 25.71
CA ASN A 181 -12.52 4.61 25.82
C ASN A 181 -12.03 3.58 24.79
N GLN A 182 -12.85 3.27 23.78
CA GLN A 182 -12.52 2.31 22.74
C GLN A 182 -12.05 3.03 21.47
N LEU A 183 -10.77 2.90 21.15
CA LEU A 183 -10.20 3.30 19.87
C LEU A 183 -10.55 2.27 18.80
N LYS A 184 -11.04 2.72 17.64
CA LYS A 184 -11.23 1.91 16.44
C LYS A 184 -10.62 2.66 15.27
N LEU A 185 -9.65 2.08 14.58
CA LEU A 185 -9.02 2.65 13.39
C LEU A 185 -9.06 1.63 12.26
N SER A 186 -9.19 2.10 11.03
CA SER A 186 -9.13 1.22 9.85
C SER A 186 -8.53 1.93 8.66
N ALA A 187 -8.02 1.14 7.73
CA ALA A 187 -7.57 1.61 6.43
C ALA A 187 -7.80 0.56 5.35
N PHE A 188 -8.11 1.03 4.15
CA PHE A 188 -8.10 0.23 2.94
C PHE A 188 -7.44 1.01 1.80
N ASP A 189 -6.23 0.61 1.42
CA ASP A 189 -5.40 1.29 0.42
C ASP A 189 -5.23 0.49 -0.89
N GLY A 190 -6.01 -0.59 -1.01
CA GLY A 190 -5.92 -1.53 -2.12
C GLY A 190 -5.20 -2.83 -1.81
N VAL A 191 -4.37 -2.89 -0.76
CA VAL A 191 -3.71 -4.14 -0.34
C VAL A 191 -3.75 -4.39 1.16
N HIS A 192 -3.67 -3.32 1.96
CA HIS A 192 -3.92 -3.35 3.38
C HIS A 192 -5.41 -3.33 3.65
N LEU A 193 -5.89 -4.32 4.39
CA LEU A 193 -7.24 -4.37 4.95
C LEU A 193 -7.03 -4.41 6.44
N PHE A 194 -6.92 -3.23 7.06
CA PHE A 194 -6.48 -3.08 8.44
C PHE A 194 -7.60 -2.62 9.35
N LEU A 195 -7.71 -3.26 10.51
CA LEU A 195 -8.51 -2.80 11.63
C LEU A 195 -7.69 -2.86 12.91
N PHE A 196 -7.61 -1.76 13.63
CA PHE A 196 -7.06 -1.69 14.98
C PHE A 196 -8.19 -1.40 15.94
N THR A 197 -8.34 -2.21 16.97
CA THR A 197 -9.22 -1.92 18.10
C THR A 197 -8.38 -1.86 19.37
N ALA A 198 -8.62 -0.90 20.25
CA ALA A 198 -7.92 -0.82 21.53
C ALA A 198 -8.79 -0.21 22.62
N THR A 199 -8.60 -0.68 23.84
CA THR A 199 -9.03 0.03 25.04
C THR A 199 -7.93 1.00 25.43
N VAL A 200 -8.29 2.27 25.58
CA VAL A 200 -7.39 3.37 25.90
C VAL A 200 -7.63 3.83 27.34
N ALA A 201 -6.55 4.04 28.06
CA ALA A 201 -6.50 4.75 29.34
C ALA A 201 -5.55 5.95 29.19
N ASP A 202 -5.44 6.78 30.23
CA ASP A 202 -4.66 8.04 30.18
C ASP A 202 -3.22 7.87 29.66
N SER A 203 -2.57 6.75 29.99
CA SER A 203 -1.15 6.50 29.67
C SER A 203 -0.89 5.13 29.05
N SER A 204 -1.92 4.33 28.78
CA SER A 204 -1.76 3.01 28.19
C SER A 204 -2.87 2.70 27.18
N LEU A 205 -2.53 1.89 26.18
CA LEU A 205 -3.49 1.31 25.26
C LEU A 205 -3.22 -0.18 25.11
N ASN A 206 -4.27 -0.98 24.96
CA ASN A 206 -4.18 -2.42 24.73
C ASN A 206 -5.22 -2.82 23.69
N GLY A 207 -4.77 -3.52 22.65
CA GLY A 207 -5.59 -3.71 21.47
C GLY A 207 -5.27 -4.95 20.67
N THR A 208 -6.03 -5.10 19.59
CA THR A 208 -5.85 -6.12 18.57
C THR A 208 -5.80 -5.46 17.20
N PHE A 209 -4.79 -5.82 16.43
CA PHE A 209 -4.63 -5.48 15.03
C PHE A 209 -5.09 -6.67 14.20
N TYR A 210 -6.01 -6.43 13.25
CA TYR A 210 -6.51 -7.39 12.29
C TYR A 210 -6.03 -7.01 10.89
N SER A 211 -5.61 -8.01 10.12
CA SER A 211 -5.24 -7.88 8.71
C SER A 211 -5.97 -8.93 7.89
N LYS A 212 -6.83 -8.46 6.97
CA LYS A 212 -7.76 -9.32 6.19
C LYS A 212 -8.61 -10.20 7.13
N ASN A 213 -9.12 -11.32 6.62
CA ASN A 213 -9.90 -12.30 7.39
C ASN A 213 -9.06 -13.43 8.01
N SER A 214 -7.74 -13.41 7.87
CA SER A 214 -6.88 -14.56 8.19
C SER A 214 -5.84 -14.31 9.27
N TRP A 215 -5.58 -13.05 9.63
CA TRP A 215 -4.50 -12.71 10.56
C TRP A 215 -4.94 -11.66 11.58
N LYS A 216 -4.47 -11.83 12.80
CA LYS A 216 -4.57 -10.84 13.87
C LYS A 216 -3.39 -10.96 14.82
N GLU A 217 -3.11 -9.88 15.53
CA GLU A 217 -2.10 -9.83 16.58
C GLU A 217 -2.49 -8.83 17.66
N SER A 218 -2.17 -9.13 18.91
CA SER A 218 -2.35 -8.18 20.02
C SER A 218 -1.26 -7.12 20.03
N PHE A 219 -1.57 -5.90 20.45
CA PHE A 219 -0.59 -4.86 20.70
C PHE A 219 -0.87 -4.15 22.01
N SER A 220 0.18 -3.58 22.60
CA SER A 220 0.08 -2.74 23.79
C SER A 220 0.97 -1.52 23.62
N GLY A 221 0.63 -0.42 24.27
CA GLY A 221 1.42 0.78 24.17
C GLY A 221 1.31 1.66 25.40
N VAL A 222 2.32 2.52 25.55
CA VAL A 222 2.38 3.56 26.57
C VAL A 222 2.65 4.89 25.90
N ARG A 223 2.07 5.96 26.46
CA ARG A 223 2.33 7.31 25.97
C ARG A 223 3.81 7.65 26.16
N ASN A 224 4.49 8.00 25.08
CA ASN A 224 5.93 8.31 25.11
C ASN A 224 6.35 9.17 23.91
N GLU A 225 6.34 10.50 24.11
CA GLU A 225 6.74 11.48 23.09
C GLU A 225 8.21 11.39 22.69
N ARG A 226 9.06 10.84 23.58
CA ARG A 226 10.50 10.73 23.36
C ARG A 226 10.91 9.41 22.73
N PHE A 227 9.97 8.49 22.53
CA PHE A 227 10.28 7.24 21.85
C PHE A 227 10.66 7.52 20.40
N GLU A 228 11.77 6.95 19.97
CA GLU A 228 12.22 6.98 18.58
C GLU A 228 12.57 5.55 18.14
N LEU A 229 12.30 5.28 16.87
CA LEU A 229 12.62 4.01 16.23
C LEU A 229 14.12 3.96 15.91
N PRO A 230 14.68 2.76 15.65
CA PRO A 230 16.04 2.64 15.16
C PRO A 230 16.29 3.50 13.92
N ASP A 231 17.51 3.99 13.78
CA ASP A 231 17.91 4.76 12.61
C ASP A 231 17.81 3.90 11.34
N PRO A 232 17.01 4.29 10.33
CA PRO A 232 16.86 3.55 9.08
C PRO A 232 18.18 3.40 8.30
N GLU A 233 19.18 4.24 8.55
CA GLU A 233 20.51 4.13 7.94
C GLU A 233 21.43 3.11 8.64
N SER A 234 21.02 2.59 9.81
CA SER A 234 21.79 1.59 10.57
C SER A 234 21.33 0.14 10.33
N LEU A 235 20.17 -0.06 9.70
CA LEU A 235 19.51 -1.36 9.59
C LEU A 235 20.21 -2.29 8.58
N THR A 236 20.72 -1.69 7.51
CA THR A 236 21.43 -2.36 6.42
C THR A 236 22.71 -1.58 6.11
N THR A 237 23.81 -2.31 5.88
CA THR A 237 25.12 -1.74 5.59
C THR A 237 25.76 -2.45 4.40
N LEU A 238 26.84 -1.88 3.86
CA LEU A 238 27.77 -2.67 3.05
C LEU A 238 28.49 -3.70 3.93
N LYS A 239 28.88 -4.80 3.29
CA LYS A 239 29.83 -5.76 3.88
C LYS A 239 31.22 -5.13 3.96
N GLU A 240 32.02 -5.59 4.90
CA GLU A 240 33.41 -5.16 5.03
C GLU A 240 34.19 -5.38 3.72
N GLY A 241 34.96 -4.36 3.33
CA GLY A 241 35.72 -4.35 2.08
C GLY A 241 34.93 -3.95 0.82
N TYR A 242 33.62 -3.71 0.92
CA TYR A 242 32.83 -3.15 -0.17
C TYR A 242 32.72 -1.63 -0.02
N GLU A 243 32.93 -0.93 -1.13
CA GLU A 243 32.65 0.52 -1.26
C GLU A 243 31.48 0.77 -2.23
N SER A 244 31.04 -0.25 -2.96
CA SER A 244 29.98 -0.17 -3.97
C SER A 244 29.09 -1.42 -3.94
N ILE A 245 28.01 -1.39 -4.72
CA ILE A 245 27.18 -2.56 -5.03
C ILE A 245 27.33 -2.92 -6.51
N SER A 246 26.92 -4.13 -6.88
CA SER A 246 26.79 -4.54 -8.27
C SER A 246 25.44 -5.21 -8.49
N PHE A 247 24.87 -4.96 -9.66
CA PHE A 247 23.67 -5.65 -10.14
C PHE A 247 23.71 -5.76 -11.66
N SER A 248 23.01 -6.75 -12.19
CA SER A 248 22.72 -6.91 -13.61
C SER A 248 21.42 -7.68 -13.73
N PHE A 249 20.35 -7.00 -14.14
CA PHE A 249 19.00 -7.56 -14.16
C PHE A 249 18.26 -7.17 -15.44
N PRO A 250 17.32 -8.01 -15.92
CA PRO A 250 16.56 -7.71 -17.11
C PRO A 250 15.56 -6.57 -16.89
N ASP A 251 15.45 -5.70 -17.88
CA ASP A 251 14.33 -4.75 -18.05
C ASP A 251 13.09 -5.45 -18.65
N GLU A 252 12.03 -4.68 -18.91
CA GLU A 252 10.78 -5.17 -19.52
C GLU A 252 10.94 -5.77 -20.93
N HIS A 253 12.08 -5.55 -21.58
CA HIS A 253 12.43 -6.08 -22.90
C HIS A 253 13.42 -7.25 -22.83
N GLY A 254 13.83 -7.64 -21.62
CA GLY A 254 14.83 -8.69 -21.39
C GLY A 254 16.28 -8.23 -21.59
N ALA A 255 16.52 -6.94 -21.83
CA ALA A 255 17.87 -6.40 -21.89
C ALA A 255 18.44 -6.30 -20.47
N LEU A 256 19.66 -6.81 -20.28
CA LEU A 256 20.34 -6.69 -18.99
C LEU A 256 20.83 -5.27 -18.79
N VAL A 257 20.40 -4.65 -17.70
CA VAL A 257 20.85 -3.34 -17.24
C VAL A 257 21.69 -3.52 -15.99
N SER A 258 22.86 -2.90 -15.97
CA SER A 258 23.87 -3.02 -14.92
C SER A 258 24.30 -1.65 -14.41
N LEU A 259 24.73 -1.55 -13.16
CA LEU A 259 25.19 -0.27 -12.59
C LEU A 259 26.35 0.37 -13.37
N SER A 260 27.16 -0.45 -14.05
CA SER A 260 28.28 0.00 -14.89
C SER A 260 27.89 0.58 -16.25
N ASP A 261 26.61 0.55 -16.61
CA ASP A 261 26.15 1.00 -17.92
C ASP A 261 26.26 2.52 -18.09
N GLU A 262 26.44 2.97 -19.33
CA GLU A 262 26.64 4.40 -19.69
C GLU A 262 25.58 5.33 -19.08
N GLN A 263 24.33 4.87 -18.95
CA GLN A 263 23.26 5.68 -18.39
C GLN A 263 23.48 6.11 -16.93
N PHE A 264 24.35 5.41 -16.18
CA PHE A 264 24.66 5.65 -14.78
C PHE A 264 26.05 6.27 -14.56
N LYS A 265 26.91 6.30 -15.57
CA LYS A 265 28.27 6.84 -15.45
C LYS A 265 28.26 8.34 -15.18
N ASP A 266 29.20 8.79 -14.34
CA ASP A 266 29.40 10.19 -13.94
C ASP A 266 28.15 10.86 -13.33
N LYS A 267 27.22 10.06 -12.79
CA LYS A 267 25.98 10.51 -12.16
C LYS A 267 25.89 10.01 -10.73
N VAL A 268 25.19 10.78 -9.91
CA VAL A 268 24.63 10.24 -8.66
C VAL A 268 23.56 9.23 -9.03
N VAL A 269 23.60 8.02 -8.47
CA VAL A 269 22.61 6.97 -8.77
C VAL A 269 21.81 6.65 -7.51
N VAL A 270 20.50 6.75 -7.62
CA VAL A 270 19.55 6.34 -6.58
C VAL A 270 18.95 4.99 -6.98
N VAL A 271 19.33 3.95 -6.25
CA VAL A 271 18.84 2.59 -6.45
C VAL A 271 17.72 2.32 -5.46
N GLN A 272 16.54 1.93 -5.95
CA GLN A 272 15.38 1.59 -5.14
C GLN A 272 15.18 0.07 -5.13
N ILE A 273 15.48 -0.61 -4.01
CA ILE A 273 15.11 -2.01 -3.81
C ILE A 273 13.63 -2.05 -3.40
N MET A 274 12.77 -2.64 -4.24
CA MET A 274 11.32 -2.50 -4.12
C MET A 274 10.55 -3.78 -4.49
N GLY A 275 9.23 -3.76 -4.26
CA GLY A 275 8.29 -4.70 -4.86
C GLY A 275 6.99 -3.96 -5.23
N SER A 276 6.42 -4.26 -6.40
CA SER A 276 5.23 -3.58 -6.93
C SER A 276 3.98 -3.78 -6.05
N TRP A 277 4.03 -4.79 -5.18
CA TRP A 277 3.02 -5.17 -4.20
C TRP A 277 3.15 -4.43 -2.86
N CYS A 278 4.19 -3.60 -2.65
CA CYS A 278 4.48 -2.95 -1.37
C CYS A 278 4.00 -1.49 -1.33
N PRO A 279 3.12 -1.11 -0.39
CA PRO A 279 2.61 0.27 -0.29
C PRO A 279 3.64 1.33 0.08
N ASN A 280 4.60 1.04 0.96
CA ASN A 280 5.66 2.01 1.26
C ASN A 280 6.59 2.18 0.04
N CYS A 281 6.80 1.14 -0.78
CA CYS A 281 7.48 1.28 -2.06
C CYS A 281 6.72 2.21 -3.00
N LEU A 282 5.39 2.11 -3.07
CA LEU A 282 4.57 3.01 -3.89
C LEU A 282 4.79 4.48 -3.50
N ASP A 283 4.79 4.84 -2.22
CA ASP A 283 5.01 6.23 -1.81
C ASP A 283 6.43 6.71 -2.10
N GLU A 284 7.44 5.86 -1.89
CA GLU A 284 8.83 6.20 -2.24
C GLU A 284 8.99 6.36 -3.75
N THR A 285 8.40 5.47 -4.56
CA THR A 285 8.39 5.57 -6.02
C THR A 285 7.67 6.83 -6.49
N ARG A 286 6.56 7.25 -5.86
CA ARG A 286 5.90 8.54 -6.16
C ARG A 286 6.83 9.72 -5.91
N TYR A 287 7.54 9.70 -4.79
CA TYR A 287 8.52 10.74 -4.47
C TYR A 287 9.68 10.76 -5.48
N PHE A 288 10.30 9.60 -5.74
CA PHE A 288 11.41 9.48 -6.68
C PHE A 288 11.02 9.82 -8.11
N ALA A 289 9.85 9.41 -8.59
CA ALA A 289 9.35 9.78 -9.92
C ALA A 289 9.18 11.30 -10.04
N SER A 290 8.60 11.94 -9.02
CA SER A 290 8.50 13.40 -8.99
C SER A 290 9.87 14.08 -8.98
N TYR A 291 10.78 13.61 -8.14
CA TYR A 291 12.13 14.15 -8.00
C TYR A 291 12.94 13.99 -9.30
N ALA A 292 12.89 12.82 -9.93
CA ALA A 292 13.56 12.56 -11.20
C ALA A 292 13.07 13.51 -12.30
N ARG A 293 11.76 13.75 -12.40
CA ARG A 293 11.19 14.69 -13.38
C ARG A 293 11.65 16.13 -13.14
N THR A 294 11.70 16.58 -11.89
CA THR A 294 12.16 17.94 -11.56
C THR A 294 13.67 18.13 -11.75
N HIS A 295 14.44 17.03 -11.84
CA HIS A 295 15.90 17.02 -11.98
C HIS A 295 16.41 16.38 -13.27
N ALA A 296 15.57 16.20 -14.30
CA ALA A 296 15.86 15.40 -15.49
C ALA A 296 17.14 15.80 -16.27
N ASN A 297 17.60 17.05 -16.13
CA ASN A 297 18.79 17.58 -16.82
C ASN A 297 20.04 17.65 -15.93
N GLN A 298 20.02 17.03 -14.75
CA GLN A 298 21.13 17.04 -13.79
C GLN A 298 21.88 15.69 -13.83
N PRO A 299 23.12 15.60 -13.31
CA PRO A 299 23.89 14.35 -13.27
C PRO A 299 23.34 13.40 -12.19
N LEU A 300 22.09 12.96 -12.37
CA LEU A 300 21.33 12.12 -11.47
C LEU A 300 20.60 11.04 -12.28
N ALA A 301 20.60 9.81 -11.76
CA ALA A 301 19.88 8.69 -12.33
C ALA A 301 19.15 7.92 -11.23
N PHE A 302 18.01 7.33 -11.60
CA PHE A 302 17.23 6.44 -10.75
C PHE A 302 17.14 5.07 -11.40
N VAL A 303 17.05 4.02 -10.58
CA VAL A 303 16.77 2.65 -11.03
C VAL A 303 16.06 1.88 -9.93
N GLY A 304 14.95 1.22 -10.29
CA GLY A 304 14.27 0.28 -9.40
C GLY A 304 14.80 -1.14 -9.58
N LEU A 305 14.98 -1.87 -8.50
CA LEU A 305 15.29 -3.29 -8.47
C LEU A 305 14.10 -4.01 -7.82
N ALA A 306 13.26 -4.62 -8.65
CA ALA A 306 12.01 -5.25 -8.24
C ALA A 306 12.22 -6.70 -7.77
N PHE A 307 11.77 -6.98 -6.54
CA PHE A 307 11.69 -8.29 -5.94
C PHE A 307 10.21 -8.66 -5.82
N GLU A 308 9.74 -9.43 -6.78
CA GLU A 308 8.31 -9.68 -7.00
C GLU A 308 7.87 -11.03 -6.44
N TYR A 309 6.63 -11.10 -5.94
CA TYR A 309 6.05 -12.36 -5.45
C TYR A 309 5.34 -13.14 -6.54
N ALA A 310 5.01 -12.51 -7.67
CA ALA A 310 4.46 -13.18 -8.82
C ALA A 310 5.45 -14.25 -9.34
N LYS A 311 4.93 -15.39 -9.79
CA LYS A 311 5.76 -16.58 -10.10
C LYS A 311 6.41 -16.56 -11.48
N THR A 312 6.00 -15.65 -12.36
CA THR A 312 6.49 -15.58 -13.74
C THR A 312 6.93 -14.16 -14.05
N ASP A 313 7.97 -14.03 -14.87
CA ASP A 313 8.51 -12.72 -15.28
C ASP A 313 7.43 -11.86 -15.95
N SER A 314 6.59 -12.47 -16.80
CA SER A 314 5.48 -11.75 -17.46
C SER A 314 4.49 -11.15 -16.46
N ALA A 315 4.14 -11.86 -15.39
CA ALA A 315 3.26 -11.32 -14.35
C ALA A 315 3.96 -10.22 -13.53
N CYS A 316 5.25 -10.38 -13.27
CA CYS A 316 6.08 -9.37 -12.60
C CYS A 316 6.13 -8.07 -13.42
N PHE A 317 6.49 -8.16 -14.70
CA PHE A 317 6.56 -7.00 -15.58
C PHE A 317 5.20 -6.36 -15.82
N ALA A 318 4.10 -7.11 -15.82
CA ALA A 318 2.76 -6.53 -15.86
C ALA A 318 2.46 -5.67 -14.63
N ALA A 319 2.82 -6.14 -13.44
CA ALA A 319 2.65 -5.38 -12.19
C ALA A 319 3.58 -4.15 -12.14
N ILE A 320 4.85 -4.30 -12.56
CA ILE A 320 5.81 -3.19 -12.68
C ILE A 320 5.28 -2.15 -13.68
N ALA A 321 4.78 -2.57 -14.84
CA ALA A 321 4.22 -1.66 -15.84
C ALA A 321 3.00 -0.90 -15.30
N ARG A 322 2.12 -1.58 -14.56
CA ARG A 322 0.97 -0.95 -13.90
C ARG A 322 1.42 0.12 -12.90
N LEU A 323 2.42 -0.16 -12.08
CA LEU A 323 3.03 0.82 -11.18
C LEU A 323 3.61 2.01 -11.96
N LYS A 324 4.46 1.76 -12.96
CA LYS A 324 5.08 2.82 -13.79
C LYS A 324 4.03 3.73 -14.40
N GLN A 325 2.97 3.17 -14.99
CA GLN A 325 1.89 3.92 -15.63
C GLN A 325 1.10 4.78 -14.63
N ASN A 326 0.73 4.23 -13.48
CA ASN A 326 -0.07 4.94 -12.48
C ASN A 326 0.72 6.05 -11.75
N VAL A 327 2.03 5.92 -11.64
CA VAL A 327 2.90 6.87 -10.92
C VAL A 327 3.66 7.82 -11.86
N GLY A 328 3.74 7.49 -13.14
CA GLY A 328 4.51 8.23 -14.15
C GLY A 328 6.02 8.05 -13.98
N VAL A 329 6.47 6.81 -13.82
CA VAL A 329 7.89 6.49 -13.67
C VAL A 329 8.56 6.36 -15.03
N ASP A 330 9.54 7.23 -15.30
CA ASP A 330 10.29 7.26 -16.56
C ASP A 330 11.63 6.51 -16.50
N TYR A 331 12.11 6.18 -15.30
CA TYR A 331 13.36 5.45 -15.10
C TYR A 331 13.15 3.92 -15.12
N PRO A 332 14.21 3.11 -15.38
CA PRO A 332 14.06 1.66 -15.45
C PRO A 332 13.72 1.04 -14.10
N ILE A 333 12.83 0.04 -14.11
CA ILE A 333 12.59 -0.86 -12.98
C ILE A 333 12.88 -2.27 -13.47
N LEU A 334 13.95 -2.86 -12.95
CA LEU A 334 14.50 -4.14 -13.38
C LEU A 334 13.99 -5.28 -12.51
N LEU A 335 13.77 -6.46 -13.09
CA LEU A 335 13.32 -7.64 -12.34
C LEU A 335 14.51 -8.38 -11.71
N ALA A 336 14.76 -8.14 -10.42
CA ALA A 336 15.86 -8.75 -9.69
C ALA A 336 15.54 -10.18 -9.19
N MET A 337 14.27 -10.41 -8.82
CA MET A 337 13.78 -11.67 -8.28
C MET A 337 12.27 -11.81 -8.50
N ASN A 338 11.80 -13.04 -8.65
CA ASN A 338 10.38 -13.37 -8.71
C ASN A 338 10.04 -14.56 -7.77
N GLY A 339 8.76 -14.80 -7.52
CA GLY A 339 8.22 -16.06 -7.00
C GLY A 339 8.52 -16.43 -5.54
N THR A 340 9.21 -15.59 -4.77
CA THR A 340 9.61 -15.91 -3.39
C THR A 340 9.64 -14.68 -2.48
N GLU A 341 9.30 -14.88 -1.21
CA GLU A 341 9.42 -13.86 -0.15
C GLU A 341 10.73 -14.01 0.65
N ASN A 342 11.60 -14.94 0.25
CA ASN A 342 12.80 -15.31 1.00
C ASN A 342 13.85 -14.19 1.00
N ARG A 343 14.00 -13.53 2.15
CA ARG A 343 14.97 -12.43 2.34
C ARG A 343 16.43 -12.85 2.17
N LYS A 344 16.79 -14.12 2.39
CA LYS A 344 18.16 -14.62 2.16
C LYS A 344 18.47 -14.69 0.67
N GLU A 345 17.52 -15.20 -0.12
CA GLU A 345 17.64 -15.22 -1.59
C GLU A 345 17.68 -13.81 -2.14
N ALA A 346 16.82 -12.91 -1.65
CA ALA A 346 16.85 -11.50 -2.02
C ALA A 346 18.21 -10.86 -1.72
N SER A 347 18.74 -11.06 -0.50
CA SER A 347 20.06 -10.54 -0.11
C SER A 347 21.20 -11.07 -0.97
N ALA A 348 21.11 -12.31 -1.44
CA ALA A 348 22.12 -12.91 -2.32
C ALA A 348 22.15 -12.26 -3.72
N LYS A 349 21.08 -11.57 -4.14
CA LYS A 349 21.03 -10.85 -5.42
C LYS A 349 21.91 -9.60 -5.44
N ILE A 350 22.26 -9.05 -4.28
CA ILE A 350 23.12 -7.86 -4.16
C ILE A 350 24.30 -8.19 -3.22
N PRO A 351 25.37 -8.85 -3.71
CA PRO A 351 26.41 -9.44 -2.88
C PRO A 351 27.13 -8.47 -1.92
N GLY A 352 27.19 -7.17 -2.24
CA GLY A 352 27.83 -6.15 -1.40
C GLY A 352 27.02 -5.70 -0.17
N LEU A 353 25.71 -5.97 -0.12
CA LEU A 353 24.88 -5.63 1.04
C LEU A 353 24.97 -6.69 2.12
N SER A 354 24.94 -6.27 3.39
CA SER A 354 24.92 -7.18 4.53
C SER A 354 23.63 -8.02 4.56
N ARG A 355 22.49 -7.40 4.23
CA ARG A 355 21.18 -8.05 4.07
C ARG A 355 20.18 -7.09 3.40
N ILE A 356 19.10 -7.62 2.84
CA ILE A 356 17.89 -6.84 2.52
C ILE A 356 16.88 -7.07 3.64
N MET A 357 16.73 -6.08 4.52
CA MET A 357 15.82 -6.19 5.66
C MET A 357 14.37 -5.98 5.27
N SER A 358 14.07 -4.96 4.47
CA SER A 358 12.70 -4.60 4.11
C SER A 358 12.64 -3.94 2.75
N TYR A 359 11.41 -3.82 2.25
CA TYR A 359 11.08 -3.03 1.09
C TYR A 359 10.28 -1.80 1.56
N PRO A 360 10.58 -0.59 1.05
CA PRO A 360 11.74 -0.31 0.21
C PRO A 360 13.07 -0.32 0.98
N THR A 361 14.18 -0.34 0.23
CA THR A 361 15.50 0.11 0.70
C THR A 361 16.13 0.95 -0.41
N SER A 362 16.50 2.20 -0.13
CA SER A 362 17.19 3.06 -1.08
C SER A 362 18.70 3.09 -0.85
N ILE A 363 19.47 3.08 -1.94
CA ILE A 363 20.93 3.11 -1.93
C ILE A 363 21.37 4.27 -2.82
N ILE A 364 22.13 5.20 -2.25
CA ILE A 364 22.60 6.40 -2.93
C ILE A 364 24.09 6.22 -3.22
N ILE A 365 24.44 6.32 -4.49
CA ILE A 365 25.78 6.10 -5.03
C ILE A 365 26.27 7.41 -5.63
N ASP A 366 27.50 7.81 -5.34
CA ASP A 366 28.10 9.01 -5.95
C ASP A 366 28.59 8.77 -7.38
N LYS A 367 29.08 9.84 -8.02
CA LYS A 367 29.57 9.81 -9.41
C LYS A 367 30.79 8.90 -9.60
N GLN A 368 31.51 8.59 -8.53
CA GLN A 368 32.66 7.68 -8.55
C GLN A 368 32.23 6.21 -8.35
N GLY A 369 30.95 5.97 -8.11
CA GLY A 369 30.40 4.64 -7.91
C GLY A 369 30.46 4.16 -6.46
N HIS A 370 30.80 5.00 -5.48
CA HIS A 370 30.80 4.61 -4.08
C HIS A 370 29.41 4.79 -3.46
N VAL A 371 28.99 3.83 -2.64
CA VAL A 371 27.76 3.95 -1.85
C VAL A 371 28.01 4.94 -0.72
N ARG A 372 27.16 5.96 -0.66
CA ARG A 372 27.25 7.06 0.31
C ARG A 372 26.17 7.01 1.38
N ARG A 373 25.04 6.36 1.09
CA ARG A 373 23.94 6.16 2.03
C ARG A 373 23.14 4.92 1.65
N ILE A 374 22.71 4.17 2.66
CA ILE A 374 21.69 3.13 2.55
C ILE A 374 20.59 3.50 3.53
N HIS A 375 19.34 3.58 3.07
CA HIS A 375 18.18 3.90 3.90
C HIS A 375 17.16 2.77 3.80
N THR A 376 16.88 2.12 4.92
CA THR A 376 15.98 0.96 4.98
C THR A 376 14.59 1.39 5.43
N GLY A 377 13.56 0.98 4.69
CA GLY A 377 12.19 1.40 4.90
C GLY A 377 11.91 2.81 4.40
N PHE A 378 10.66 3.24 4.55
CA PHE A 378 10.22 4.55 4.12
C PHE A 378 9.07 5.04 4.98
N ASP A 379 9.23 6.23 5.56
CA ASP A 379 8.17 6.98 6.24
C ASP A 379 7.38 7.73 5.17
N GLY A 380 6.18 7.24 4.85
CA GLY A 380 5.31 7.82 3.84
C GLY A 380 4.56 9.07 4.30
N PRO A 381 3.75 9.68 3.42
CA PRO A 381 3.03 10.93 3.70
C PRO A 381 2.15 10.90 4.96
N ALA A 382 1.65 9.73 5.37
CA ALA A 382 0.86 9.56 6.60
C ALA A 382 1.66 9.90 7.89
N THR A 383 2.98 10.04 7.81
CA THR A 383 3.85 10.36 8.94
C THR A 383 4.11 11.86 9.13
N GLY A 384 3.47 12.72 8.32
CA GLY A 384 3.54 14.18 8.45
C GLY A 384 4.96 14.72 8.43
N ASP A 385 5.36 15.41 9.49
CA ASP A 385 6.68 16.06 9.63
C ASP A 385 7.85 15.10 9.39
N LYS A 386 7.72 13.81 9.71
CA LYS A 386 8.80 12.83 9.47
C LYS A 386 9.03 12.62 7.97
N TYR A 387 7.98 12.60 7.16
CA TYR A 387 8.07 12.56 5.70
C TYR A 387 8.70 13.82 5.13
N THR A 388 8.23 15.01 5.54
CA THR A 388 8.82 16.30 5.10
C THR A 388 10.30 16.40 5.46
N ALA A 389 10.68 15.94 6.66
CA ALA A 389 12.07 15.90 7.08
C ALA A 389 12.91 14.92 6.25
N TYR A 390 12.36 13.77 5.87
CA TYR A 390 13.01 12.85 4.93
C TYR A 390 13.27 13.52 3.58
N GLN A 391 12.25 14.15 2.98
CA GLN A 391 12.37 14.81 1.68
C GLN A 391 13.48 15.87 1.68
N THR A 392 13.50 16.70 2.73
CA THR A 392 14.51 17.75 2.92
C THR A 392 15.92 17.16 3.03
N ARG A 393 16.10 16.11 3.83
CA ARG A 393 17.41 15.45 4.00
C ARG A 393 17.87 14.74 2.73
N PHE A 394 16.94 14.14 1.98
CA PHE A 394 17.20 13.49 0.72
C PHE A 394 17.68 14.51 -0.32
N ASP A 395 16.90 15.57 -0.56
CA ASP A 395 17.24 16.63 -1.52
C ASP A 395 18.62 17.23 -1.23
N HIS A 396 18.83 17.71 0.00
CA HIS A 396 20.12 18.29 0.40
C HIS A 396 21.30 17.34 0.15
N PHE A 397 21.11 16.03 0.42
CA PHE A 397 22.16 15.04 0.22
C PHE A 397 22.45 14.78 -1.27
N ILE A 398 21.40 14.64 -2.09
CA ILE A 398 21.56 14.47 -3.54
C ILE A 398 22.21 15.70 -4.18
N GLN A 399 21.78 16.90 -3.82
CA GLN A 399 22.39 18.16 -4.30
C GLN A 399 23.88 18.23 -3.96
N LYS A 400 24.24 17.86 -2.72
CA LYS A 400 25.65 17.79 -2.31
C LYS A 400 26.45 16.84 -3.21
N LEU A 401 25.97 15.61 -3.42
CA LEU A 401 26.68 14.62 -4.24
C LEU A 401 26.76 15.02 -5.72
N MET A 402 25.78 15.77 -6.24
CA MET A 402 25.84 16.30 -7.60
C MET A 402 26.83 17.45 -7.75
N ALA A 403 27.18 18.14 -6.66
CA ALA A 403 28.15 19.23 -6.65
C ALA A 403 29.60 18.77 -6.40
N GLU A 404 29.80 17.59 -5.79
CA GLU A 404 31.07 16.86 -5.74
C GLU A 404 31.53 16.44 -7.14
#